data_AF-A0A931XTH0-F1
#
_entry.id   AF-A0A931XTH0-F1
#
_cell.length_a   1.000
_cell.length_b   1.000
_cell.length_c   1.000
_cell.angle_alpha   90.00
_cell.angle_beta   90.00
_cell.angle_gamma   90.00
#
_symmetry.space_group_name_H-M   'P 1'
#
loop_
_entity.id
_entity.type
_entity.pdbx_description
1 polymer ?
#
loop_
_entity_poly.entity_id
_entity_poly.type
_entity_poly.pdbx_seq_one_letter_code
_entity_poly.pdbx_strand_id
1 'polypeptide(L)'
;MRIEGNYQRAAAATAAQLQQTGVQQMLTPKTAQRQDVQNAAGENAIPSIAGDKISIRVELPQNTVDTLQRMGNISDFLNSVATNIRQTNEGLTVAHVVADQMKASLEKIVKNFPPFPVESKERMEQLMSYSSLQKQILSLMIPPPPQPVYEKVKHLWEGLASGIAGTIQTPTLPQDAPDSHVNAAVKQLDVISAQIALVQESMSSSVRTI
;
A
#
# COMPACT_ATOMS: atom_id res chain seq x y z
N MET A 1 -9.18 -52.35 -10.71
CA MET A 1 -10.60 -52.17 -10.34
C MET A 1 -10.63 -52.04 -8.81
N ARG A 2 -10.80 -50.82 -8.25
CA ARG A 2 -12.10 -50.24 -7.79
C ARG A 2 -12.70 -51.13 -6.66
N ILE A 3 -13.03 -50.70 -5.43
CA ILE A 3 -13.54 -49.42 -4.89
C ILE A 3 -13.32 -49.41 -3.36
N GLU A 4 -12.84 -48.30 -2.79
CA GLU A 4 -12.94 -48.00 -1.35
C GLU A 4 -14.31 -47.39 -1.02
N GLY A 5 -15.01 -48.04 -0.09
CA GLY A 5 -15.48 -47.43 1.17
C GLY A 5 -16.35 -46.17 1.15
N ASN A 6 -17.66 -46.39 0.96
CA ASN A 6 -18.77 -45.80 1.71
C ASN A 6 -18.65 -44.36 2.25
N TYR A 7 -19.27 -43.44 1.50
CA TYR A 7 -19.85 -42.21 2.00
C TYR A 7 -21.21 -42.49 2.68
N GLN A 8 -21.56 -41.61 3.63
CA GLN A 8 -22.88 -41.37 4.26
C GLN A 8 -23.16 -42.02 5.61
N ARG A 9 -23.03 -41.22 6.68
CA ARG A 9 -24.18 -40.74 7.50
C ARG A 9 -23.68 -40.05 8.77
N ALA A 10 -23.99 -38.78 8.93
CA ALA A 10 -24.69 -38.23 10.10
C ALA A 10 -24.88 -36.72 9.90
N ALA A 11 -26.07 -36.36 9.46
CA ALA A 11 -26.61 -35.02 9.61
C ALA A 11 -27.61 -35.03 10.78
N ALA A 12 -27.74 -33.85 11.41
CA ALA A 12 -28.78 -33.41 12.36
C ALA A 12 -28.46 -33.46 13.86
N ALA A 13 -29.04 -32.48 14.57
CA ALA A 13 -29.01 -32.12 16.00
C ALA A 13 -27.91 -31.09 16.37
N THR A 14 -28.14 -29.91 16.96
CA THR A 14 -29.31 -29.34 17.63
C THR A 14 -29.09 -27.83 17.86
N ALA A 15 -30.18 -27.06 17.78
CA ALA A 15 -30.27 -25.65 18.12
C ALA A 15 -30.48 -25.42 19.64
N ALA A 16 -30.14 -24.21 20.09
CA ALA A 16 -30.55 -23.55 21.33
C ALA A 16 -29.94 -24.04 22.66
N GLN A 17 -29.19 -23.15 23.35
CA GLN A 17 -29.56 -22.79 24.72
C GLN A 17 -28.93 -21.45 25.16
N LEU A 18 -29.83 -20.51 25.44
CA LEU A 18 -29.63 -19.32 26.26
C LEU A 18 -29.80 -19.70 27.76
N GLN A 19 -29.37 -18.78 28.63
CA GLN A 19 -29.78 -18.56 30.04
C GLN A 19 -28.99 -19.33 31.12
N GLN A 20 -28.18 -18.64 31.94
CA GLN A 20 -28.51 -17.82 33.14
C GLN A 20 -28.47 -18.63 34.44
N THR A 21 -27.58 -18.22 35.36
CA THR A 21 -27.77 -18.12 36.84
C THR A 21 -26.45 -17.52 37.37
N GLY A 22 -26.34 -16.30 37.93
CA GLY A 22 -27.17 -15.64 38.95
C GLY A 22 -26.66 -16.04 40.34
N VAL A 23 -26.46 -15.23 41.38
CA VAL A 23 -26.73 -13.82 41.76
C VAL A 23 -25.97 -13.68 43.14
N GLN A 24 -25.38 -12.58 43.63
CA GLN A 24 -25.99 -11.38 44.26
C GLN A 24 -24.88 -10.48 44.88
N GLN A 25 -25.13 -9.16 44.82
CA GLN A 25 -25.03 -8.13 45.89
C GLN A 25 -23.66 -7.88 46.57
N MET A 26 -23.17 -6.65 46.80
CA MET A 26 -23.75 -5.48 47.50
C MET A 26 -22.54 -4.50 47.60
N LEU A 27 -22.54 -3.21 47.23
CA LEU A 27 -22.99 -2.05 48.00
C LEU A 27 -22.48 -0.76 47.30
N THR A 28 -23.37 0.19 47.08
CA THR A 28 -23.07 1.63 47.01
C THR A 28 -22.93 2.19 48.44
N PRO A 29 -22.16 3.27 48.63
CA PRO A 29 -22.77 4.50 49.17
C PRO A 29 -22.30 5.73 48.38
N LYS A 30 -23.20 6.62 47.93
CA LYS A 30 -23.98 7.60 48.69
C LYS A 30 -23.32 8.98 48.66
N THR A 31 -23.90 9.82 47.80
CA THR A 31 -24.02 11.27 47.95
C THR A 31 -24.33 11.66 49.40
N ALA A 32 -23.50 12.53 49.97
CA ALA A 32 -23.84 13.31 51.15
C ALA A 32 -23.95 14.79 50.74
N GLN A 33 -25.19 15.24 50.55
CA GLN A 33 -25.58 16.62 50.82
C GLN A 33 -25.78 16.79 52.32
N ARG A 34 -25.43 17.97 52.86
CA ARG A 34 -26.19 18.73 53.88
C ARG A 34 -25.50 20.09 54.05
N GLN A 35 -26.09 21.20 53.61
CA GLN A 35 -27.24 21.97 54.11
C GLN A 35 -26.78 23.22 54.88
N ASP A 36 -27.15 24.36 54.29
CA ASP A 36 -27.38 25.73 54.78
C ASP A 36 -27.06 26.08 56.24
N VAL A 37 -26.29 27.16 56.43
CA VAL A 37 -26.68 28.28 57.31
C VAL A 37 -26.16 29.62 56.75
N GLN A 38 -27.13 30.50 56.51
CA GLN A 38 -27.15 31.98 56.41
C GLN A 38 -25.97 32.76 57.05
N ASN A 39 -25.46 33.79 56.38
CA ASN A 39 -25.77 35.23 56.64
C ASN A 39 -24.67 36.19 56.17
N ALA A 40 -25.12 37.24 55.47
CA ALA A 40 -24.73 38.65 55.53
C ALA A 40 -23.25 39.09 55.41
N ALA A 41 -23.08 39.97 54.40
CA ALA A 41 -22.33 41.23 54.41
C ALA A 41 -20.79 41.19 54.47
N GLY A 42 -20.19 41.81 53.46
CA GLY A 42 -18.77 42.13 53.42
C GLY A 42 -18.39 42.62 52.04
N GLU A 43 -18.74 43.87 51.73
CA GLU A 43 -18.08 44.66 50.70
C GLU A 43 -16.57 44.41 50.71
N ASN A 44 -15.99 44.17 49.55
CA ASN A 44 -14.77 44.85 49.12
C ASN A 44 -14.59 44.62 47.63
N ALA A 45 -15.07 45.59 46.86
CA ALA A 45 -14.71 45.78 45.47
C ALA A 45 -13.19 45.91 45.35
N ILE A 46 -12.56 45.04 44.58
CA ILE A 46 -11.28 45.35 43.97
C ILE A 46 -11.60 45.80 42.54
N PRO A 47 -11.38 47.08 42.18
CA PRO A 47 -11.66 47.57 40.85
C PRO A 47 -10.64 46.95 39.88
N SER A 48 -11.09 45.98 39.09
CA SER A 48 -10.29 45.48 37.98
C SER A 48 -10.17 46.61 36.95
N ILE A 49 -8.94 47.07 36.80
CA ILE A 49 -8.50 48.10 35.87
C ILE A 49 -9.05 47.79 34.48
N ALA A 50 -9.70 48.79 33.90
CA ALA A 50 -10.30 48.77 32.58
C ALA A 50 -9.24 48.47 31.50
N GLY A 51 -8.96 47.19 31.28
CA GLY A 51 -8.47 46.70 30.01
C GLY A 51 -9.66 46.61 29.08
N ASP A 52 -9.77 47.57 28.17
CA ASP A 52 -10.76 47.58 27.10
C ASP A 52 -10.69 46.25 26.33
N LYS A 53 -11.62 45.34 26.63
CA LYS A 53 -11.65 44.00 26.06
C LYS A 53 -12.47 44.05 24.79
N ILE A 54 -11.84 44.52 23.71
CA ILE A 54 -12.45 44.57 22.38
C ILE A 54 -12.76 43.13 21.94
N SER A 55 -14.02 42.73 22.04
CA SER A 55 -14.50 41.45 21.53
C SER A 55 -14.86 41.65 20.05
N ILE A 56 -13.90 41.38 19.17
CA ILE A 56 -14.14 41.41 17.73
C ILE A 56 -15.01 40.21 17.37
N ARG A 57 -16.33 40.44 17.25
CA ARG A 57 -17.26 39.44 16.72
C ARG A 57 -17.11 39.41 15.21
N VAL A 58 -16.20 38.56 14.74
CA VAL A 58 -16.03 38.33 13.30
C VAL A 58 -17.14 37.37 12.86
N GLU A 59 -18.22 37.92 12.32
CA GLU A 59 -19.26 37.13 11.65
C GLU A 59 -18.73 36.72 10.27
N LEU A 60 -17.98 35.62 10.23
CA LEU A 60 -17.60 35.00 8.96
C LEU A 60 -18.84 34.35 8.34
N PRO A 61 -19.19 34.66 7.08
CA PRO A 61 -20.21 33.92 6.36
C PRO A 61 -19.85 32.42 6.34
N GLN A 62 -20.81 31.54 6.61
CA GLN A 62 -20.60 30.07 6.64
C GLN A 62 -19.89 29.58 5.36
N ASN A 63 -20.26 30.16 4.21
CA ASN A 63 -19.64 29.88 2.91
C ASN A 63 -18.12 30.12 2.87
N THR A 64 -17.61 31.09 3.63
CA THR A 64 -16.16 31.38 3.72
C THR A 64 -15.45 30.33 4.56
N VAL A 65 -16.06 29.87 5.66
CA VAL A 65 -15.53 28.79 6.50
C VAL A 65 -15.51 27.47 5.72
N ASP A 66 -16.59 27.16 5.01
CA ASP A 66 -16.67 25.98 4.15
C ASP A 66 -15.63 26.00 3.03
N THR A 67 -15.39 27.17 2.43
CA THR A 67 -14.35 27.34 1.40
C THR A 67 -12.95 27.13 1.99
N LEU A 68 -12.67 27.65 3.18
CA LEU A 68 -11.38 27.46 3.87
C LEU A 68 -11.16 26.00 4.28
N GLN A 69 -12.20 25.31 4.79
CA GLN A 69 -12.15 23.88 5.08
C GLN A 69 -11.91 23.06 3.80
N ARG A 70 -12.60 23.42 2.71
CA ARG A 70 -12.41 22.79 1.40
C ARG A 70 -10.99 22.98 0.87
N MET A 71 -10.40 24.17 1.03
CA MET A 71 -9.02 24.45 0.65
C MET A 71 -8.01 23.65 1.47
N GLY A 72 -8.23 23.51 2.79
CA GLY A 72 -7.44 22.63 3.64
C GLY A 72 -7.45 21.18 3.15
N ASN A 73 -8.65 20.65 2.87
CA ASN A 73 -8.82 19.29 2.36
C ASN A 73 -8.19 19.08 0.97
N ILE A 74 -8.18 20.12 0.11
CA ILE A 74 -7.52 20.06 -1.20
C ILE A 74 -6.00 19.97 -1.04
N SER A 75 -5.41 20.74 -0.12
CA SER A 75 -3.97 20.67 0.16
C SER A 75 -3.55 19.28 0.65
N ASP A 76 -4.30 18.71 1.59
CA ASP A 76 -4.04 17.37 2.11
C ASP A 76 -4.20 16.30 1.03
N PHE A 77 -5.22 16.44 0.17
CA PHE A 77 -5.41 15.58 -0.99
C PHE A 77 -4.21 15.66 -1.96
N LEU A 78 -3.79 16.85 -2.36
CA LEU A 78 -2.65 17.02 -3.27
C LEU A 78 -1.36 16.46 -2.70
N ASN A 79 -1.12 16.65 -1.40
CA ASN A 79 0.05 16.09 -0.73
C ASN A 79 0.00 14.55 -0.69
N SER A 80 -1.17 13.97 -0.42
CA SER A 80 -1.36 12.52 -0.46
C SER A 80 -1.13 11.94 -1.87
N VAL A 81 -1.65 12.62 -2.90
CA VAL A 81 -1.46 12.23 -4.30
C VAL A 81 0.01 12.30 -4.68
N ALA A 82 0.70 13.40 -4.36
CA ALA A 82 2.12 13.55 -4.61
C ALA A 82 2.96 12.47 -3.91
N THR A 83 2.63 12.15 -2.65
CA THR A 83 3.30 11.09 -1.88
C THR A 83 3.09 9.72 -2.51
N ASN A 84 1.85 9.37 -2.87
CA ASN A 84 1.52 8.08 -3.48
C ASN A 84 2.15 7.91 -4.87
N ILE A 85 2.21 8.99 -5.67
CA ILE A 85 2.91 9.00 -6.96
C ILE A 85 4.40 8.76 -6.76
N ARG A 86 5.00 9.44 -5.77
CA ARG A 86 6.42 9.26 -5.44
C ARG A 86 6.71 7.83 -5.01
N GLN A 87 5.89 7.25 -4.14
CA GLN A 87 6.03 5.85 -3.71
C GLN A 87 5.92 4.87 -4.88
N THR A 88 4.94 5.08 -5.76
CA THR A 88 4.78 4.28 -6.98
C THR A 88 6.02 4.40 -7.87
N ASN A 89 6.53 5.62 -8.09
CA ASN A 89 7.71 5.85 -8.92
C ASN A 89 9.00 5.30 -8.32
N GLU A 90 9.18 5.39 -7.00
CA GLU A 90 10.29 4.77 -6.28
C GLU A 90 10.23 3.23 -6.42
N GLY A 91 9.06 2.62 -6.25
CA GLY A 91 8.85 1.19 -6.48
C GLY A 91 9.18 0.77 -7.92
N LEU A 92 8.73 1.54 -8.91
CA LEU A 92 9.05 1.32 -10.33
C LEU A 92 10.55 1.48 -10.61
N THR A 93 11.22 2.44 -9.98
CA THR A 93 12.67 2.65 -10.14
C THR A 93 13.44 1.45 -9.62
N VAL A 94 13.08 0.94 -8.43
CA VAL A 94 13.71 -0.26 -7.87
C VAL A 94 13.44 -1.47 -8.77
N ALA A 95 12.21 -1.64 -9.26
CA ALA A 95 11.89 -2.71 -10.19
C ALA A 95 12.67 -2.64 -11.49
N HIS A 96 12.85 -1.44 -12.06
CA HIS A 96 13.67 -1.21 -13.25
C HIS A 96 15.12 -1.67 -13.02
N VAL A 97 15.72 -1.25 -11.90
CA VAL A 97 17.09 -1.64 -11.54
C VAL A 97 17.22 -3.15 -11.37
N VAL A 98 16.27 -3.81 -10.70
CA VAL A 98 16.29 -5.27 -10.54
C VAL A 98 16.11 -5.98 -11.88
N ALA A 99 15.22 -5.49 -12.76
CA ALA A 99 15.03 -6.04 -14.11
C ALA A 99 16.30 -5.92 -14.96
N ASP A 100 17.01 -4.80 -14.89
CA ASP A 100 18.30 -4.60 -15.55
C ASP A 100 19.38 -5.56 -15.02
N GLN A 101 19.43 -5.77 -13.71
CA GLN A 101 20.33 -6.75 -13.09
C GLN A 101 20.01 -8.18 -13.53
N MET A 102 18.72 -8.54 -13.59
CA MET A 102 18.27 -9.83 -14.10
C MET A 102 18.73 -10.05 -15.53
N LYS A 103 18.54 -9.04 -16.39
CA LYS A 103 19.00 -9.04 -17.77
C LYS A 103 20.51 -9.21 -17.85
N ALA A 104 21.28 -8.46 -17.05
CA ALA A 104 22.74 -8.53 -17.04
C ALA A 104 23.27 -9.92 -16.65
N SER A 105 22.64 -10.59 -15.66
CA SER A 105 23.01 -11.97 -15.30
C SER A 105 22.78 -12.95 -16.44
N LEU A 106 21.67 -12.84 -17.16
CA LEU A 106 21.39 -13.72 -18.31
C LEU A 106 22.24 -13.37 -19.54
N GLU A 107 22.53 -12.09 -19.78
CA GLU A 107 23.37 -11.66 -20.89
C GLU A 107 24.81 -12.19 -20.78
N LYS A 108 25.34 -12.37 -19.57
CA LYS A 108 26.65 -13.03 -19.37
C LYS A 108 26.68 -14.46 -19.92
N ILE A 109 25.56 -15.19 -19.83
CA ILE A 109 25.43 -16.53 -20.40
C ILE A 109 25.40 -16.43 -21.93
N VAL A 110 24.57 -15.53 -22.47
CA VAL A 110 24.34 -15.40 -23.92
C VAL A 110 25.56 -14.85 -24.66
N LYS A 111 26.30 -13.92 -24.05
CA LYS A 111 27.46 -13.24 -24.68
C LYS A 111 28.75 -14.04 -24.56
N ASN A 112 28.78 -15.13 -23.79
CA ASN A 112 29.99 -15.94 -23.64
C ASN A 112 30.21 -16.83 -24.87
N PHE A 113 31.42 -16.78 -25.44
CA PHE A 113 31.83 -17.64 -26.56
C PHE A 113 33.17 -18.32 -26.24
N PRO A 114 33.22 -19.67 -26.16
CA PRO A 114 32.13 -20.62 -26.40
C PRO A 114 31.02 -20.57 -25.32
N PRO A 115 29.77 -20.95 -25.65
CA PRO A 115 28.67 -20.99 -24.68
C PRO A 115 29.01 -21.87 -23.49
N PHE A 116 28.55 -21.48 -22.29
CA PHE A 116 28.73 -22.33 -21.11
C PHE A 116 27.97 -23.65 -21.30
N PRO A 117 28.62 -24.80 -21.05
CA PRO A 117 27.91 -26.07 -20.92
C PRO A 117 26.75 -25.94 -19.93
N VAL A 118 25.66 -26.67 -20.15
CA VAL A 118 24.48 -26.61 -19.26
C VAL A 118 24.86 -26.93 -17.81
N GLU A 119 25.82 -27.84 -17.62
CA GLU A 119 26.33 -28.29 -16.33
C GLU A 119 27.48 -27.42 -15.75
N SER A 120 27.83 -26.30 -16.42
CA SER A 120 28.92 -25.45 -15.93
C SER A 120 28.50 -24.74 -14.64
N LYS A 121 29.43 -24.67 -13.67
CA LYS A 121 29.18 -24.00 -12.39
C LYS A 121 28.88 -22.52 -12.59
N GLU A 122 29.56 -21.89 -13.55
CA GLU A 122 29.39 -20.48 -13.90
C GLU A 122 27.98 -20.21 -14.43
N ARG A 123 27.45 -21.08 -15.30
CA ARG A 123 26.07 -20.96 -15.81
C ARG A 123 25.06 -21.10 -14.67
N MET A 124 25.22 -22.13 -13.84
CA MET A 124 24.35 -22.35 -12.68
C MET A 124 24.36 -21.16 -11.73
N GLU A 125 25.53 -20.56 -11.48
CA GLU A 125 25.65 -19.37 -10.63
C GLU A 125 24.90 -18.17 -11.23
N GLN A 126 25.01 -17.92 -12.54
CA GLN A 126 24.24 -16.85 -13.19
C GLN A 126 22.73 -17.11 -13.14
N LEU A 127 22.28 -18.35 -13.33
CA LEU A 127 20.86 -18.72 -13.24
C LEU A 127 20.32 -18.65 -11.80
N MET A 128 21.14 -18.99 -10.80
CA MET A 128 20.79 -18.81 -9.39
C MET A 128 20.71 -17.33 -9.03
N SER A 129 21.67 -16.51 -9.47
CA SER A 129 21.63 -15.06 -9.33
C SER A 129 20.33 -14.50 -9.94
N TYR A 130 20.00 -14.90 -11.16
CA TYR A 130 18.74 -14.56 -11.81
C TYR A 130 17.51 -14.94 -10.97
N SER A 131 17.44 -16.18 -10.47
CA SER A 131 16.33 -16.65 -9.64
C SER A 131 16.20 -15.85 -8.34
N SER A 132 17.32 -15.45 -7.73
CA SER A 132 17.31 -14.61 -6.53
C SER A 132 16.74 -13.21 -6.80
N LEU A 133 17.12 -12.61 -7.93
CA LEU A 133 16.61 -11.32 -8.38
C LEU A 133 15.12 -11.41 -8.78
N GLN A 134 14.71 -12.53 -9.38
CA GLN A 134 13.30 -12.80 -9.65
C GLN A 134 12.47 -12.84 -8.36
N LYS A 135 12.97 -13.46 -7.29
CA LYS A 135 12.28 -13.44 -6.00
C LYS A 135 12.22 -12.02 -5.42
N GLN A 136 13.29 -11.25 -5.60
CA GLN A 136 13.32 -9.86 -5.17
C GLN A 136 12.27 -9.03 -5.90
N ILE A 137 12.20 -9.08 -7.24
CA ILE A 137 11.22 -8.28 -8.00
C ILE A 137 9.78 -8.69 -7.71
N LEU A 138 9.51 -9.99 -7.50
CA LEU A 138 8.19 -10.48 -7.09
C LEU A 138 7.81 -10.04 -5.67
N SER A 139 8.79 -9.77 -4.80
CA SER A 139 8.54 -9.23 -3.47
C SER A 139 8.30 -7.72 -3.45
N LEU A 140 8.61 -7.01 -4.54
CA LEU A 140 8.31 -5.59 -4.66
C LEU A 140 6.80 -5.41 -4.87
N MET A 141 6.10 -5.05 -3.79
CA MET A 141 4.75 -4.50 -3.89
C MET A 141 4.85 -3.04 -4.34
N ILE A 142 4.49 -2.78 -5.59
CA ILE A 142 4.40 -1.42 -6.11
C ILE A 142 2.93 -1.00 -6.01
N PRO A 143 2.58 0.04 -5.24
CA PRO A 143 1.21 0.50 -5.16
C PRO A 143 0.75 1.02 -6.52
N PRO A 144 -0.54 0.88 -6.88
CA PRO A 144 -1.07 1.50 -8.08
C PRO A 144 -1.00 3.03 -7.96
N PRO A 145 -0.77 3.75 -9.08
CA PRO A 145 -0.79 5.20 -9.06
C PRO A 145 -2.16 5.72 -8.59
N PRO A 146 -2.22 6.83 -7.85
CA PRO A 146 -3.49 7.38 -7.37
C PRO A 146 -4.30 8.02 -8.51
N GLN A 147 -5.60 8.15 -8.30
CA GLN A 147 -6.47 9.01 -9.10
C GLN A 147 -6.03 10.48 -8.93
N PRO A 148 -5.97 11.31 -9.99
CA PRO A 148 -6.43 11.10 -11.37
C PRO A 148 -5.35 10.56 -12.33
N VAL A 149 -4.11 10.36 -11.87
CA VAL A 149 -3.00 9.88 -12.72
C VAL A 149 -3.29 8.47 -13.24
N TYR A 150 -3.91 7.63 -12.41
CA TYR A 150 -4.27 6.26 -12.77
C TYR A 150 -5.02 6.16 -14.11
N GLU A 151 -6.03 7.00 -14.35
CA GLU A 151 -6.82 6.94 -15.60
C GLU A 151 -5.99 7.17 -16.86
N LYS A 152 -4.94 8.01 -16.76
CA LYS A 152 -4.06 8.31 -17.89
C LYS A 152 -3.12 7.14 -18.18
N VAL A 153 -2.68 6.43 -17.14
CA VAL A 153 -1.66 5.35 -17.24
C VAL A 153 -2.24 3.95 -17.13
N LYS A 154 -3.56 3.81 -16.95
CA LYS A 154 -4.26 2.54 -16.66
C LYS A 154 -3.86 1.41 -17.60
N HIS A 155 -3.90 1.66 -18.91
CA HIS A 155 -3.57 0.66 -19.92
C HIS A 155 -2.10 0.17 -19.84
N LEU A 156 -1.17 1.06 -19.48
CA LEU A 156 0.24 0.70 -19.27
C LEU A 156 0.43 -0.04 -17.95
N TRP A 157 -0.24 0.43 -16.90
CA TRP A 157 -0.19 -0.17 -15.58
C TRP A 157 -0.75 -1.59 -15.56
N GLU A 158 -1.90 -1.84 -16.19
CA GLU A 158 -2.50 -3.17 -16.29
C GLU A 158 -1.62 -4.14 -17.08
N GLY A 159 -0.90 -3.67 -18.11
CA GLY A 159 0.08 -4.47 -18.83
C GLY A 159 1.28 -4.88 -17.97
N LEU A 160 1.82 -3.91 -17.21
CA LEU A 160 3.01 -4.09 -16.38
C LEU A 160 2.73 -4.92 -15.11
N ALA A 161 1.67 -4.57 -14.38
CA ALA A 161 1.29 -5.13 -13.08
C ALA A 161 0.22 -6.23 -13.22
N SER A 162 0.32 -7.04 -14.27
CA SER A 162 -0.58 -8.18 -14.54
C SER A 162 -0.37 -9.36 -13.57
N GLY A 163 0.56 -9.23 -12.62
CA GLY A 163 0.86 -10.26 -11.63
C GLY A 163 -0.07 -10.32 -10.44
N ILE A 164 0.13 -11.35 -9.63
CA ILE A 164 -0.62 -11.55 -8.38
C ILE A 164 -0.37 -10.33 -7.50
N ALA A 165 -1.46 -9.71 -7.03
CA ALA A 165 -1.43 -8.51 -6.19
C ALA A 165 -0.72 -7.28 -6.80
N GLY A 166 -0.69 -7.14 -8.13
CA GLY A 166 -0.10 -5.97 -8.81
C GLY A 166 1.43 -6.05 -8.92
N THR A 167 1.99 -7.26 -8.86
CA THR A 167 3.42 -7.50 -9.06
C THR A 167 3.80 -7.51 -10.54
N ILE A 168 5.06 -7.23 -10.83
CA ILE A 168 5.62 -7.31 -12.18
C ILE A 168 5.93 -8.77 -12.49
N GLN A 169 5.28 -9.30 -13.54
CA GLN A 169 5.53 -10.67 -13.98
C GLN A 169 6.87 -10.76 -14.69
N THR A 170 7.73 -11.67 -14.23
CA THR A 170 9.03 -11.94 -14.87
C THR A 170 9.11 -13.39 -15.33
N PRO A 171 9.86 -13.69 -16.42
CA PRO A 171 10.00 -15.05 -16.91
C PRO A 171 10.54 -16.00 -15.85
N THR A 172 9.94 -17.18 -15.66
CA THR A 172 10.52 -18.20 -14.79
C THR A 172 11.47 -19.08 -15.59
N LEU A 173 12.72 -19.21 -15.14
CA LEU A 173 13.72 -20.06 -15.77
C LEU A 173 14.16 -21.17 -14.80
N PRO A 174 14.21 -22.44 -15.23
CA PRO A 174 14.81 -23.51 -14.46
C PRO A 174 16.35 -23.45 -14.54
N GLN A 175 17.05 -24.14 -13.64
CA GLN A 175 18.51 -24.09 -13.53
C GLN A 175 19.24 -24.80 -14.69
N ASP A 176 18.53 -25.63 -15.43
CA ASP A 176 18.97 -26.37 -16.62
C ASP A 176 18.48 -25.72 -17.93
N ALA A 177 17.99 -24.47 -17.87
CA ALA A 177 17.40 -23.79 -19.03
C ALA A 177 18.39 -23.72 -20.22
N PRO A 178 17.99 -24.16 -21.42
CA PRO A 178 18.82 -24.06 -22.63
C PRO A 178 18.98 -22.59 -23.06
N ASP A 179 20.00 -22.32 -23.89
CA ASP A 179 20.34 -20.97 -24.36
C ASP A 179 19.18 -20.25 -25.07
N SER A 180 18.32 -21.01 -25.75
CA SER A 180 17.12 -20.47 -26.40
C SER A 180 16.15 -19.86 -25.38
N HIS A 181 15.93 -20.52 -24.23
CA HIS A 181 15.09 -20.01 -23.15
C HIS A 181 15.73 -18.82 -22.45
N VAL A 182 17.04 -18.87 -22.21
CA VAL A 182 17.80 -17.74 -21.64
C VAL A 182 17.69 -16.49 -22.52
N ASN A 183 17.87 -16.64 -23.84
CA ASN A 183 17.75 -15.54 -24.79
C ASN A 183 16.31 -15.00 -24.90
N ALA A 184 15.31 -15.88 -24.88
CA ALA A 184 13.91 -15.47 -24.84
C ALA A 184 13.59 -14.65 -23.58
N ALA A 185 14.09 -15.08 -22.42
CA ALA A 185 13.92 -14.36 -21.16
C ALA A 185 14.62 -12.99 -21.17
N VAL A 186 15.82 -12.87 -21.74
CA VAL A 186 16.51 -11.58 -21.93
C VAL A 186 15.64 -10.61 -22.72
N LYS A 187 15.03 -11.06 -23.83
CA LYS A 187 14.14 -10.22 -24.64
C LYS A 187 12.89 -9.79 -23.88
N GLN A 188 12.30 -10.69 -23.09
CA GLN A 188 11.14 -10.36 -22.26
C GLN A 188 11.49 -9.33 -21.17
N LEU A 189 12.65 -9.45 -20.52
CA LEU A 189 13.12 -8.47 -19.54
C LEU A 189 13.36 -7.10 -20.15
N ASP A 190 13.84 -7.04 -21.39
CA ASP A 190 14.00 -5.79 -22.15
C ASP A 190 12.66 -5.11 -22.43
N VAL A 191 11.63 -5.90 -22.77
CA VAL A 191 10.26 -5.37 -22.92
C VAL A 191 9.72 -4.87 -21.58
N ILE A 192 9.95 -5.60 -20.49
CA ILE A 192 9.51 -5.21 -19.15
C ILE A 192 10.19 -3.91 -18.71
N SER A 193 11.51 -3.77 -18.85
CA SER A 193 12.22 -2.54 -18.48
C SER A 193 11.73 -1.34 -19.30
N ALA A 194 11.51 -1.53 -20.60
CA ALA A 194 10.93 -0.49 -21.46
C ALA A 194 9.50 -0.10 -21.03
N GLN A 195 8.66 -1.06 -20.62
CA GLN A 195 7.32 -0.78 -20.10
C GLN A 195 7.37 -0.01 -18.78
N ILE A 196 8.27 -0.37 -17.86
CA ILE A 196 8.47 0.36 -16.60
C ILE A 196 8.84 1.81 -16.91
N ALA A 197 9.82 2.04 -17.79
CA ALA A 197 10.25 3.38 -18.17
C ALA A 197 9.10 4.20 -18.81
N LEU A 198 8.28 3.56 -19.65
CA LEU A 198 7.12 4.20 -20.28
C LEU A 198 6.06 4.62 -19.25
N VAL A 199 5.78 3.76 -18.26
CA VAL A 199 4.86 4.09 -17.15
C VAL A 199 5.41 5.26 -16.35
N GLN A 200 6.70 5.26 -16.02
CA GLN A 200 7.32 6.35 -15.26
C GLN A 200 7.25 7.70 -15.99
N GLU A 201 7.54 7.72 -17.29
CA GLU A 201 7.45 8.93 -18.11
C GLU A 201 6.00 9.41 -18.24
N SER A 202 5.06 8.49 -18.46
CA SER A 202 3.63 8.81 -18.54
C SER A 202 3.07 9.35 -17.22
N MET A 203 3.54 8.82 -16.08
CA MET A 203 3.19 9.35 -14.77
C MET A 203 3.79 10.74 -14.53
N SER A 204 5.07 10.95 -14.86
CA SER A 204 5.76 12.23 -14.74
C SER A 204 5.06 13.34 -15.55
N SER A 205 4.71 13.04 -16.80
CA SER A 205 3.94 13.96 -17.66
C SER A 205 2.52 14.20 -17.15
N SER A 206 1.87 13.17 -16.60
CA SER A 206 0.54 13.29 -16.00
C SER A 206 0.52 14.23 -14.79
N VAL A 207 1.56 14.25 -13.96
CA VAL A 207 1.69 15.19 -12.83
C VAL A 207 1.81 16.64 -13.28
N ARG A 208 2.57 16.89 -14.36
CA ARG A 208 2.75 18.27 -14.88
C ARG A 208 1.47 18.89 -15.45
N THR A 209 0.47 18.06 -15.75
CA THR A 209 -0.79 18.48 -16.38
C THR A 209 -1.97 18.51 -15.41
N ILE A 210 -1.73 18.23 -14.13
CA ILE A 210 -2.67 18.43 -13.01
C ILE A 210 -2.39 19.81 -12.41
#